data_AF-A0A0P0VLS4-F1
#
_entry.id   AF-A0A0P0VLS4-F1
#
_cell.length_a   1.000
_cell.length_b   1.000
_cell.length_c   1.000
_cell.angle_alpha   90.00
_cell.angle_beta   90.00
_cell.angle_gamma   90.00
#
_symmetry.space_group_name_H-M   'P 1'
#
loop_
_entity.id
_entity.type
_entity.pdbx_description
1 polymer ?
#
loop_
_entity_poly.entity_id
_entity_poly.type
_entity_poly.pdbx_seq_one_letter_code
_entity_poly.pdbx_strand_id
1 'polypeptide(L)'
;VHGYCVNLDLDITFHLRPGKDDKKGRSIPGATDSKALLLNYNHLSGPLPVNIGFSKLSYLALANNRLTGAIPPSILHLQDSLLEVLLLNNQLSGCLPHELGMLTKAAVFDAGMNQLTGPIPSSFSCLTSVEQLNLGGNRLYGEIPDALCKLAAVPAGRLANLTLSSNYFTSVGPACLSLIKDGVLNVRNNCIPGFANQRRPAECASFHSQPKACPAASATHVACPAGAANAAAAPADRVVKDYSSYVTYATLHE
;
A
#
# COMPACT_ATOMS: atom_id res chain seq x y z
N VAL A 1 -36.69 26.27 -3.04
CA VAL A 1 -36.41 24.81 -3.01
C VAL A 1 -35.08 24.61 -2.29
N HIS A 2 -35.12 24.45 -0.97
CA HIS A 2 -33.93 24.20 -0.16
C HIS A 2 -33.74 22.69 -0.08
N GLY A 3 -32.71 22.19 -0.77
CA GLY A 3 -32.30 20.79 -0.68
C GLY A 3 -31.61 20.58 0.66
N TYR A 4 -32.22 19.79 1.54
CA TYR A 4 -31.57 19.32 2.75
C TYR A 4 -30.51 18.29 2.36
N CYS A 5 -29.23 18.60 2.60
CA CYS A 5 -28.21 17.56 2.69
C CYS A 5 -28.47 16.75 3.95
N VAL A 6 -28.96 15.52 3.81
CA VAL A 6 -28.95 14.56 4.90
C VAL A 6 -27.50 14.07 5.01
N ASN A 7 -26.77 14.54 6.03
CA ASN A 7 -25.53 13.88 6.44
C ASN A 7 -25.92 12.48 6.91
N LEU A 8 -25.57 11.47 6.11
CA LEU A 8 -25.60 10.10 6.58
C LEU A 8 -24.28 9.87 7.32
N ASP A 9 -24.28 10.07 8.64
CA ASP A 9 -23.25 9.49 9.50
C ASP A 9 -23.47 7.97 9.49
N LEU A 10 -22.64 7.28 8.70
CA LEU A 10 -22.56 5.83 8.72
C LEU A 10 -21.77 5.43 9.97
N ASP A 11 -22.50 5.30 11.08
CA ASP A 11 -21.98 4.74 12.33
C ASP A 11 -21.87 3.21 12.17
N ILE A 12 -20.84 2.76 11.44
CA ILE A 12 -20.63 1.34 11.18
C ILE A 12 -20.00 0.71 12.43
N THR A 13 -20.85 0.23 13.35
CA THR A 13 -20.42 -0.62 14.45
C THR A 13 -20.22 -2.05 13.93
N PHE A 14 -18.97 -2.46 13.74
CA PHE A 14 -18.63 -3.82 13.33
C PHE A 14 -18.79 -4.82 14.49
N HIS A 15 -19.86 -5.62 14.47
CA HIS A 15 -19.96 -6.79 15.35
C HIS A 15 -19.28 -8.00 14.70
N LEU A 16 -17.99 -8.18 15.01
CA LEU A 16 -17.25 -9.40 14.64
C LEU A 16 -17.76 -10.57 15.49
N ARG A 17 -18.56 -11.47 14.90
CA ARG A 17 -18.89 -12.75 15.55
C ARG A 17 -17.68 -13.69 15.44
N PRO A 18 -17.25 -14.34 16.53
CA PRO A 18 -16.33 -15.47 16.42
C PRO A 18 -17.01 -16.54 15.58
N GLY A 19 -16.34 -17.03 14.52
CA GLY A 19 -16.88 -18.06 13.65
C GLY A 19 -17.17 -19.33 14.44
N LYS A 20 -18.44 -19.56 14.75
CA LYS A 20 -18.96 -20.90 15.07
C LYS A 20 -19.62 -21.44 13.82
N ASP A 21 -19.04 -22.53 13.32
CA ASP A 21 -19.67 -23.54 12.46
C ASP A 21 -19.82 -23.27 10.95
N ASP A 22 -18.89 -22.59 10.29
CA ASP A 22 -18.83 -22.60 8.82
C ASP A 22 -17.96 -23.74 8.27
N LYS A 23 -18.57 -24.92 8.12
CA LYS A 23 -17.97 -26.12 7.49
C LYS A 23 -17.66 -25.97 5.98
N LYS A 24 -17.68 -24.76 5.41
CA LYS A 24 -17.26 -24.46 4.03
C LYS A 24 -16.52 -23.12 3.85
N GLY A 25 -16.17 -22.42 4.93
CA GLY A 25 -15.24 -21.29 4.86
C GLY A 25 -13.81 -21.82 4.83
N ARG A 26 -13.09 -21.68 3.71
CA ARG A 26 -11.65 -22.00 3.69
C ARG A 26 -10.93 -21.04 4.64
N SER A 27 -10.43 -21.59 5.75
CA SER A 27 -9.54 -20.92 6.68
C SER A 27 -8.28 -20.43 5.95
N ILE A 28 -7.84 -19.20 6.23
CA ILE A 28 -6.56 -18.68 5.76
C ILE A 28 -5.46 -19.53 6.42
N PRO A 29 -4.58 -20.21 5.65
CA PRO A 29 -3.56 -21.08 6.23
C PRO A 29 -2.68 -20.31 7.23
N GLY A 30 -2.69 -20.74 8.50
CA GLY A 30 -1.90 -20.13 9.59
C GLY A 30 -2.62 -19.09 10.44
N ALA A 31 -3.88 -18.75 10.16
CA ALA A 31 -4.64 -17.79 10.94
C ALA A 31 -5.51 -18.48 12.01
N THR A 32 -5.00 -18.59 13.24
CA THR A 32 -5.78 -19.17 14.35
C THR A 32 -6.61 -18.15 15.13
N ASP A 33 -6.54 -16.84 14.81
CA ASP A 33 -7.32 -15.76 15.46
C ASP A 33 -7.35 -14.44 14.64
N SER A 34 -7.49 -14.51 13.30
CA SER A 34 -7.43 -13.31 12.44
C SER A 34 -8.74 -12.50 12.42
N LYS A 35 -8.62 -11.18 12.59
CA LYS A 35 -9.73 -10.24 12.35
C LYS A 35 -9.63 -9.69 10.92
N ALA A 36 -10.70 -9.81 10.15
CA ALA A 36 -10.76 -9.33 8.78
C ALA A 36 -11.90 -8.33 8.60
N LEU A 37 -11.62 -7.24 7.88
CA LEU A 37 -12.63 -6.32 7.35
C LEU A 37 -12.56 -6.38 5.83
N LEU A 38 -13.55 -7.02 5.20
CA LEU A 38 -13.61 -7.27 3.77
C LEU A 38 -14.83 -6.58 3.17
N LEU A 39 -14.62 -5.42 2.53
CA LEU A 39 -15.67 -4.60 1.93
C LEU A 39 -15.29 -4.16 0.50
N ASN A 40 -14.54 -5.00 -0.22
CA ASN A 40 -14.18 -4.73 -1.62
C ASN A 40 -15.44 -4.61 -2.50
N TYR A 41 -15.33 -3.93 -3.65
CA TYR A 41 -16.39 -3.85 -4.67
C TYR A 41 -17.73 -3.32 -4.15
N ASN A 42 -17.67 -2.22 -3.41
CA ASN A 42 -18.84 -1.52 -2.91
C ASN A 42 -18.88 -0.08 -3.44
N HIS A 43 -19.84 0.70 -2.95
CA HIS A 43 -19.95 2.13 -3.25
C HIS A 43 -19.61 3.01 -2.04
N LEU A 44 -18.79 2.49 -1.11
CA LEU A 44 -18.39 3.24 0.09
C LEU A 44 -17.65 4.50 -0.31
N SER A 45 -18.04 5.63 0.30
CA SER A 45 -17.49 6.94 0.00
C SER A 45 -17.12 7.68 1.29
N GLY A 46 -16.38 8.78 1.15
CA GLY A 46 -15.87 9.52 2.29
C GLY A 46 -14.49 9.02 2.75
N PRO A 47 -13.90 9.65 3.77
CA PRO A 47 -12.57 9.31 4.24
C PRO A 47 -12.52 7.97 4.99
N LEU A 48 -11.34 7.36 5.02
CA LEU A 48 -11.05 6.29 5.96
C LEU A 48 -11.24 6.82 7.39
N PRO A 49 -11.97 6.10 8.26
CA PRO A 49 -12.25 6.60 9.59
C PRO A 49 -10.96 6.60 10.42
N VAL A 50 -10.70 7.68 11.17
CA VAL A 50 -9.46 7.84 11.94
C VAL A 50 -9.28 6.74 13.00
N ASN A 51 -10.35 6.07 13.44
CA ASN A 51 -10.26 4.99 14.40
C ASN A 51 -9.99 3.60 13.78
N ILE A 52 -9.84 3.49 12.44
CA ILE A 52 -9.53 2.20 11.77
C ILE A 52 -8.28 1.52 12.35
N GLY A 53 -7.34 2.33 12.85
CA GLY A 53 -6.13 1.90 13.53
C GLY A 53 -6.35 0.99 14.74
N PHE A 54 -7.47 1.13 15.44
CA PHE A 54 -7.69 0.49 16.75
C PHE A 54 -8.43 -0.85 16.67
N SER A 55 -8.75 -1.32 15.47
CA SER A 55 -9.58 -2.51 15.26
C SER A 55 -8.83 -3.85 15.43
N LYS A 56 -7.49 -3.83 15.62
CA LYS A 56 -6.60 -5.01 15.64
C LYS A 56 -6.81 -5.94 14.44
N LEU A 57 -7.03 -5.37 13.25
CA LEU A 57 -7.25 -6.10 12.01
C LEU A 57 -5.97 -6.80 11.55
N SER A 58 -6.13 -8.01 11.05
CA SER A 58 -5.12 -8.73 10.28
C SER A 58 -5.26 -8.49 8.78
N TYR A 59 -6.50 -8.31 8.30
CA TYR A 59 -6.81 -8.09 6.89
C TYR A 59 -7.73 -6.87 6.77
N LEU A 60 -7.30 -5.86 6.02
CA LEU A 60 -8.10 -4.69 5.67
C LEU A 60 -8.26 -4.62 4.16
N ALA A 61 -9.43 -4.96 3.64
CA ALA A 61 -9.71 -4.96 2.22
C ALA A 61 -10.90 -4.06 1.88
N LEU A 62 -10.59 -2.92 1.25
CA LEU A 62 -11.52 -1.85 0.87
C LEU A 62 -11.35 -1.45 -0.61
N ALA A 63 -10.76 -2.32 -1.43
CA ALA A 63 -10.50 -2.06 -2.84
C ALA A 63 -11.79 -1.88 -3.65
N ASN A 64 -11.72 -1.15 -4.76
CA ASN A 64 -12.84 -0.91 -5.68
C ASN A 64 -14.04 -0.26 -4.96
N ASN A 65 -13.80 0.89 -4.35
CA ASN A 65 -14.80 1.72 -3.69
C ASN A 65 -14.67 3.18 -4.19
N ARG A 66 -15.30 4.12 -3.49
CA ARG A 66 -15.23 5.57 -3.75
C ARG A 66 -14.64 6.33 -2.56
N LEU A 67 -13.77 5.69 -1.78
CA LEU A 67 -13.17 6.29 -0.59
C LEU A 67 -12.27 7.47 -0.98
N THR A 68 -12.34 8.56 -0.23
CA THR A 68 -11.65 9.83 -0.51
C THR A 68 -10.68 10.20 0.62
N GLY A 69 -9.96 11.31 0.48
CA GLY A 69 -9.15 11.86 1.57
C GLY A 69 -7.89 11.06 1.89
N ALA A 70 -7.19 11.46 2.94
CA ALA A 70 -5.89 10.89 3.30
C ALA A 70 -6.01 9.54 4.03
N ILE A 71 -4.97 8.72 3.88
CA ILE A 71 -4.76 7.57 4.77
C ILE A 71 -4.42 8.14 6.17
N PRO A 72 -5.19 7.81 7.22
CA PRO A 72 -4.98 8.40 8.52
C PRO A 72 -3.69 7.84 9.18
N PRO A 73 -2.87 8.68 9.83
CA PRO A 73 -1.67 8.24 10.57
C PRO A 73 -1.94 7.18 11.64
N SER A 74 -3.15 7.15 12.18
CA SER A 74 -3.61 6.14 13.15
C SER A 74 -3.51 4.70 12.63
N ILE A 75 -3.34 4.48 11.32
CA ILE A 75 -3.02 3.17 10.74
C ILE A 75 -1.81 2.49 11.44
N LEU A 76 -0.90 3.28 12.03
CA LEU A 76 0.20 2.81 12.87
C LEU A 76 -0.25 1.82 13.95
N HIS A 77 -1.44 2.03 14.53
CA HIS A 77 -1.95 1.20 15.62
C HIS A 77 -2.27 -0.25 15.20
N LEU A 78 -2.24 -0.54 13.89
CA LEU A 78 -2.35 -1.90 13.35
C LEU A 78 -1.00 -2.59 13.13
N GLN A 79 0.13 -1.95 13.43
CA GLN A 79 1.49 -2.49 13.19
C GLN A 79 1.71 -3.91 13.75
N ASP A 80 1.02 -4.25 14.83
CA ASP A 80 1.19 -5.53 15.52
C ASP A 80 0.31 -6.65 14.97
N SER A 81 -0.70 -6.33 14.16
CA SER A 81 -1.69 -7.29 13.68
C SER A 81 -1.82 -7.36 12.17
N LEU A 82 -1.59 -6.27 11.44
CA LEU A 82 -1.91 -6.15 10.02
C LEU A 82 -0.94 -6.92 9.15
N LEU A 83 -1.49 -7.81 8.33
CA LEU A 83 -0.76 -8.63 7.38
C LEU A 83 -1.01 -8.16 5.96
N GLU A 84 -2.22 -7.67 5.67
CA GLU A 84 -2.60 -7.26 4.31
C GLU A 84 -3.49 -6.01 4.32
N VAL A 85 -3.16 -5.10 3.39
CA VAL A 85 -3.89 -3.84 3.18
C VAL A 85 -4.21 -3.70 1.69
N LEU A 86 -5.49 -3.73 1.34
CA LEU A 86 -5.98 -3.56 -0.02
C LEU A 86 -6.87 -2.31 -0.11
N LEU A 87 -6.35 -1.25 -0.71
CA LEU A 87 -6.98 0.05 -0.94
C LEU A 87 -7.05 0.41 -2.44
N LEU A 88 -6.69 -0.53 -3.32
CA LEU A 88 -6.69 -0.40 -4.78
C LEU A 88 -7.97 0.23 -5.31
N ASN A 89 -7.84 1.09 -6.33
CA ASN A 89 -8.97 1.62 -7.08
C ASN A 89 -9.99 2.35 -6.18
N ASN A 90 -9.54 3.45 -5.60
CA ASN A 90 -10.33 4.39 -4.80
C ASN A 90 -9.97 5.83 -5.22
N GLN A 91 -10.41 6.82 -4.45
CA GLN A 91 -10.12 8.24 -4.65
C GLN A 91 -9.30 8.82 -3.48
N LEU A 92 -8.51 7.97 -2.80
CA LEU A 92 -7.66 8.39 -1.69
C LEU A 92 -6.63 9.40 -2.19
N SER A 93 -6.38 10.44 -1.41
CA SER A 93 -5.55 11.59 -1.79
C SER A 93 -4.63 12.00 -0.64
N GLY A 94 -3.87 13.08 -0.83
CA GLY A 94 -2.88 13.51 0.16
C GLY A 94 -1.63 12.64 0.17
N CYS A 95 -0.77 12.87 1.15
CA CYS A 95 0.56 12.27 1.20
C CYS A 95 0.52 10.90 1.87
N LEU A 96 1.44 10.01 1.49
CA LEU A 96 1.68 8.78 2.23
C LEU A 96 2.18 9.12 3.64
N PRO A 97 1.47 8.73 4.71
CA PRO A 97 1.98 8.92 6.08
C PRO A 97 3.20 8.03 6.33
N HIS A 98 4.18 8.54 7.06
CA HIS A 98 5.39 7.80 7.41
C HIS A 98 5.08 6.58 8.30
N GLU A 99 3.98 6.63 9.02
CA GLU A 99 3.41 5.56 9.85
C GLU A 99 3.16 4.26 9.07
N LEU A 100 2.87 4.32 7.78
CA LEU A 100 2.69 3.11 6.96
C LEU A 100 3.97 2.26 6.93
N GLY A 101 5.13 2.89 6.99
CA GLY A 101 6.41 2.19 7.03
C GLY A 101 6.60 1.32 8.28
N MET A 102 5.84 1.57 9.34
CA MET A 102 5.92 0.82 10.61
C MET A 102 5.07 -0.44 10.61
N LEU A 103 4.29 -0.70 9.55
CA LEU A 103 3.51 -1.93 9.37
C LEU A 103 4.42 -3.11 9.00
N THR A 104 5.41 -3.39 9.85
CA THR A 104 6.53 -4.32 9.62
C THR A 104 6.13 -5.78 9.40
N LYS A 105 4.91 -6.16 9.82
CA LYS A 105 4.31 -7.48 9.59
C LYS A 105 3.52 -7.60 8.28
N ALA A 106 3.24 -6.48 7.60
CA ALA A 106 2.45 -6.49 6.38
C ALA A 106 3.24 -7.17 5.25
N ALA A 107 2.65 -8.21 4.67
CA ALA A 107 3.17 -8.92 3.51
C ALA A 107 2.66 -8.30 2.19
N VAL A 108 1.43 -7.78 2.19
CA VAL A 108 0.80 -7.18 1.02
C VAL A 108 0.31 -5.78 1.34
N PHE A 109 0.75 -4.80 0.54
CA PHE A 109 0.25 -3.44 0.55
C PHE A 109 -0.11 -3.01 -0.86
N ASP A 110 -1.40 -2.84 -1.14
CA ASP A 110 -1.89 -2.32 -2.43
C ASP A 110 -2.69 -1.05 -2.21
N ALA A 111 -2.15 0.09 -2.66
CA ALA A 111 -2.87 1.36 -2.76
C ALA A 111 -2.76 1.94 -4.17
N GLY A 112 -2.71 1.06 -5.17
CA GLY A 112 -2.70 1.46 -6.57
C GLY A 112 -4.00 2.15 -6.99
N MET A 113 -3.98 2.82 -8.15
CA MET A 113 -5.14 3.49 -8.76
C MET A 113 -5.87 4.40 -7.77
N ASN A 114 -5.15 5.36 -7.22
CA ASN A 114 -5.65 6.37 -6.30
C ASN A 114 -5.13 7.76 -6.72
N GLN A 115 -5.29 8.77 -5.86
CA GLN A 115 -4.81 10.14 -6.07
C GLN A 115 -3.73 10.52 -5.04
N LEU A 116 -3.03 9.54 -4.47
CA LEU A 116 -1.97 9.77 -3.47
C LEU A 116 -0.82 10.56 -4.10
N THR A 117 -0.22 11.45 -3.33
CA THR A 117 0.85 12.35 -3.78
C THR A 117 2.02 12.35 -2.79
N GLY A 118 3.07 13.08 -3.11
CA GLY A 118 4.26 13.18 -2.27
C GLY A 118 5.38 12.19 -2.64
N PRO A 119 6.53 12.32 -1.98
CA PRO A 119 7.58 11.30 -2.03
C PRO A 119 7.17 10.04 -1.26
N ILE A 120 7.79 8.92 -1.60
CA ILE A 120 7.73 7.71 -0.75
C ILE A 120 8.47 8.02 0.57
N PRO A 121 7.82 7.89 1.74
CA PRO A 121 8.48 8.13 3.01
C PRO A 121 9.67 7.19 3.23
N SER A 122 10.76 7.69 3.83
CA SER A 122 11.96 6.88 4.13
C SER A 122 11.66 5.69 5.05
N SER A 123 10.64 5.81 5.91
CA SER A 123 10.15 4.73 6.77
C SER A 123 9.65 3.50 6.02
N PHE A 124 9.33 3.58 4.72
CA PHE A 124 8.95 2.40 3.93
C PHE A 124 10.07 1.36 3.84
N SER A 125 11.32 1.75 4.10
CA SER A 125 12.45 0.82 4.28
C SER A 125 12.28 -0.13 5.48
N CYS A 126 11.31 0.12 6.37
CA CYS A 126 11.02 -0.69 7.53
C CYS A 126 9.95 -1.76 7.30
N LEU A 127 9.37 -1.83 6.10
CA LEU A 127 8.40 -2.85 5.68
C LEU A 127 9.09 -4.21 5.45
N THR A 128 9.79 -4.74 6.45
CA THR A 128 10.70 -5.89 6.31
C THR A 128 10.01 -7.21 5.95
N SER A 129 8.71 -7.34 6.21
CA SER A 129 7.93 -8.51 5.80
C SER A 129 7.25 -8.38 4.43
N VAL A 130 7.36 -7.23 3.76
CA VAL A 130 6.62 -6.97 2.53
C VAL A 130 7.08 -7.86 1.39
N GLU A 131 6.13 -8.51 0.74
CA GLU A 131 6.34 -9.30 -0.46
C GLU A 131 5.79 -8.59 -1.70
N GLN A 132 4.67 -7.88 -1.55
CA GLN A 132 4.05 -7.10 -2.60
C GLN A 132 3.75 -5.66 -2.12
N LEU A 133 4.27 -4.69 -2.86
CA LEU A 133 3.96 -3.28 -2.69
C LEU A 133 3.50 -2.68 -4.02
N ASN A 134 2.22 -2.33 -4.11
CA ASN A 134 1.66 -1.66 -5.27
C ASN A 134 1.23 -0.23 -4.91
N LEU A 135 1.90 0.74 -5.53
CA LEU A 135 1.56 2.17 -5.48
C LEU A 135 1.33 2.73 -6.88
N GLY A 136 1.15 1.87 -7.88
CA GLY A 136 1.02 2.25 -9.28
C GLY A 136 -0.26 3.04 -9.56
N GLY A 137 -0.23 3.98 -10.51
CA GLY A 137 -1.41 4.76 -10.86
C GLY A 137 -1.79 5.77 -9.77
N ASN A 138 -0.81 6.52 -9.27
CA ASN A 138 -0.98 7.60 -8.30
C ASN A 138 -0.30 8.88 -8.84
N ARG A 139 -0.14 9.88 -7.98
CA ARG A 139 0.57 11.15 -8.24
C ARG A 139 1.86 11.26 -7.40
N LEU A 140 2.49 10.14 -7.06
CA LEU A 140 3.73 10.12 -6.28
C LEU A 140 4.91 10.67 -7.09
N TYR A 141 5.86 11.31 -6.43
CA TYR A 141 6.96 11.99 -7.11
C TYR A 141 8.27 11.99 -6.32
N GLY A 142 9.34 12.46 -6.95
CA GLY A 142 10.67 12.51 -6.34
C GLY A 142 11.49 11.27 -6.69
N GLU A 143 12.41 10.91 -5.82
CA GLU A 143 13.27 9.74 -5.99
C GLU A 143 12.60 8.46 -5.46
N ILE A 144 12.80 7.34 -6.16
CA ILE A 144 12.50 6.01 -5.62
C ILE A 144 13.67 5.60 -4.71
N PRO A 145 13.48 5.52 -3.38
CA PRO A 145 14.59 5.37 -2.45
C PRO A 145 15.27 4.01 -2.57
N ASP A 146 16.61 4.01 -2.59
CA ASP A 146 17.42 2.78 -2.61
C ASP A 146 17.08 1.81 -1.47
N ALA A 147 16.78 2.36 -0.29
CA ALA A 147 16.43 1.59 0.89
C ALA A 147 15.14 0.77 0.70
N LEU A 148 14.20 1.24 -0.12
CA LEU A 148 13.00 0.48 -0.47
C LEU A 148 13.36 -0.75 -1.32
N CYS A 149 14.20 -0.58 -2.33
CA CYS A 149 14.63 -1.66 -3.22
C CYS A 149 15.50 -2.71 -2.51
N LYS A 150 16.18 -2.33 -1.42
CA LYS A 150 16.92 -3.27 -0.55
C LYS A 150 16.01 -4.25 0.20
N LEU A 151 14.70 -4.03 0.26
CA LEU A 151 13.75 -5.01 0.79
C LEU A 151 13.64 -6.28 -0.07
N ALA A 152 14.16 -6.26 -1.31
CA ALA A 152 14.28 -7.44 -2.17
C ALA A 152 15.67 -8.11 -2.08
N ALA A 153 16.59 -7.54 -1.28
CA ALA A 153 17.97 -8.02 -1.21
C ALA A 153 18.05 -9.33 -0.41
N VAL A 154 18.61 -10.36 -1.03
CA VAL A 154 18.87 -11.67 -0.40
C VAL A 154 19.99 -11.57 0.65
N PRO A 155 19.97 -12.41 1.71
CA PRO A 155 19.03 -13.51 1.96
C PRO A 155 17.79 -13.14 2.77
N ALA A 156 17.69 -11.92 3.31
CA ALA A 156 16.64 -11.56 4.26
C ALA A 156 15.42 -10.85 3.63
N GLY A 157 15.61 -10.23 2.47
CA GLY A 157 14.57 -9.50 1.74
C GLY A 157 13.48 -10.42 1.21
N ARG A 158 12.24 -9.92 1.21
CA ARG A 158 11.04 -10.66 0.77
C ARG A 158 10.30 -10.02 -0.39
N LEU A 159 10.62 -8.76 -0.70
CA LEU A 159 9.91 -8.00 -1.72
C LEU A 159 10.11 -8.67 -3.09
N ALA A 160 9.02 -9.23 -3.62
CA ALA A 160 8.99 -9.98 -4.88
C ALA A 160 8.25 -9.19 -5.97
N ASN A 161 7.40 -8.24 -5.61
CA ASN A 161 6.69 -7.38 -6.55
C ASN A 161 6.58 -5.94 -6.03
N LEU A 162 7.20 -5.01 -6.75
CA LEU A 162 7.15 -3.58 -6.51
C LEU A 162 6.60 -2.86 -7.72
N THR A 163 5.35 -2.40 -7.65
CA THR A 163 4.71 -1.67 -8.75
C THR A 163 4.63 -0.18 -8.43
N LEU A 164 5.43 0.61 -9.15
CA LEU A 164 5.49 2.08 -9.04
C LEU A 164 5.10 2.77 -10.37
N SER A 165 4.58 2.01 -11.33
CA SER A 165 4.24 2.52 -12.66
C SER A 165 3.14 3.56 -12.62
N SER A 166 3.06 4.44 -13.63
CA SER A 166 2.03 5.47 -13.74
C SER A 166 2.04 6.44 -12.55
N ASN A 167 3.22 6.97 -12.22
CA ASN A 167 3.47 8.02 -11.22
C ASN A 167 4.31 9.15 -11.85
N TYR A 168 4.96 10.00 -11.04
CA TYR A 168 5.82 11.11 -11.47
C TYR A 168 7.21 11.05 -10.79
N PHE A 169 7.75 9.85 -10.59
CA PHE A 169 9.13 9.69 -10.08
C PHE A 169 10.14 10.19 -11.11
N THR A 170 11.23 10.81 -10.64
CA THR A 170 12.27 11.44 -11.48
C THR A 170 13.57 10.66 -11.51
N SER A 171 13.80 9.79 -10.53
CA SER A 171 15.04 9.02 -10.40
C SER A 171 14.80 7.70 -9.68
N VAL A 172 15.70 6.75 -9.93
CA VAL A 172 15.80 5.47 -9.24
C VAL A 172 17.20 5.35 -8.67
N GLY A 173 17.31 4.83 -7.46
CA GLY A 173 18.61 4.53 -6.87
C GLY A 173 19.28 3.28 -7.50
N PRO A 174 20.61 3.12 -7.34
CA PRO A 174 21.37 1.99 -7.89
C PRO A 174 20.83 0.61 -7.51
N ALA A 175 20.34 0.42 -6.28
CA ALA A 175 19.81 -0.86 -5.81
C ALA A 175 18.53 -1.26 -6.55
N CYS A 176 17.79 -0.29 -7.10
CA CYS A 176 16.57 -0.53 -7.85
C CYS A 176 16.82 -1.03 -9.29
N LEU A 177 18.03 -0.81 -9.84
CA LEU A 177 18.32 -1.13 -11.25
C LEU A 177 18.25 -2.63 -11.54
N SER A 178 18.73 -3.47 -10.63
CA SER A 178 18.61 -4.94 -10.77
C SER A 178 17.15 -5.38 -10.71
N LEU A 179 16.35 -4.82 -9.80
CA LEU A 179 14.93 -5.17 -9.67
C LEU A 179 14.14 -4.81 -10.93
N ILE A 180 14.48 -3.71 -11.62
CA ILE A 180 13.85 -3.36 -12.90
C ILE A 180 14.20 -4.39 -13.97
N LYS A 181 15.46 -4.82 -14.04
CA LYS A 181 15.93 -5.83 -15.00
C LYS A 181 15.28 -7.20 -14.73
N ASP A 182 15.16 -7.56 -13.46
CA ASP A 182 14.59 -8.83 -13.00
C ASP A 182 13.05 -8.86 -13.06
N GLY A 183 12.41 -7.75 -13.46
CA GLY A 183 10.94 -7.64 -13.53
C GLY A 183 10.23 -7.48 -12.18
N VAL A 184 10.97 -7.42 -11.08
CA VAL A 184 10.46 -7.20 -9.72
C VAL A 184 9.92 -5.78 -9.55
N LEU A 185 10.59 -4.78 -10.15
CA LEU A 185 10.21 -3.37 -10.05
C LEU A 185 9.68 -2.83 -11.39
N ASN A 186 8.41 -2.44 -11.42
CA ASN A 186 7.79 -1.77 -12.57
C ASN A 186 7.77 -0.24 -12.39
N VAL A 187 8.54 0.47 -13.21
CA VAL A 187 8.63 1.95 -13.24
C VAL A 187 8.12 2.59 -14.54
N ARG A 188 7.35 1.86 -15.36
CA ARG A 188 6.77 2.42 -16.59
C ARG A 188 5.87 3.61 -16.29
N ASN A 189 5.73 4.52 -17.25
CA ASN A 189 4.86 5.70 -17.16
C ASN A 189 5.20 6.62 -15.95
N ASN A 190 6.49 6.90 -15.77
CA ASN A 190 7.02 7.88 -14.80
C ASN A 190 7.74 9.03 -15.54
N CYS A 191 8.53 9.82 -14.82
CA CYS A 191 9.32 10.94 -15.35
C CYS A 191 10.83 10.70 -15.22
N ILE A 192 11.29 9.46 -15.39
CA ILE A 192 12.68 9.06 -15.15
C ILE A 192 13.50 9.17 -16.45
N PRO A 193 14.44 10.12 -16.56
CA PRO A 193 15.24 10.29 -17.79
C PRO A 193 16.05 9.02 -18.12
N GLY A 194 16.15 8.70 -19.40
CA GLY A 194 16.94 7.56 -19.89
C GLY A 194 16.25 6.19 -19.80
N PHE A 195 15.07 6.09 -19.18
CA PHE A 195 14.28 4.86 -19.17
C PHE A 195 13.26 4.82 -20.32
N ALA A 196 12.94 3.62 -20.81
CA ALA A 196 11.90 3.43 -21.80
C ALA A 196 10.49 3.57 -21.18
N ASN A 197 9.48 3.82 -22.04
CA ASN A 197 8.06 3.87 -21.68
C ASN A 197 7.75 4.89 -20.56
N GLN A 198 8.33 6.08 -20.62
CA GLN A 198 8.10 7.16 -19.65
C GLN A 198 7.04 8.15 -20.18
N ARG A 199 6.49 8.96 -19.28
CA ARG A 199 5.56 10.05 -19.62
C ARG A 199 6.25 11.06 -20.55
N ARG A 200 5.43 11.82 -21.27
CA ARG A 200 5.94 12.87 -22.15
C ARG A 200 6.64 13.96 -21.34
N PRO A 201 7.77 14.52 -21.80
CA PRO A 201 8.48 15.57 -21.08
C PRO A 201 7.60 16.77 -20.69
N ALA A 202 6.68 17.18 -21.57
CA ALA A 202 5.75 18.29 -21.29
C ALA A 202 4.80 17.99 -20.11
N GLU A 203 4.33 16.74 -20.00
CA GLU A 203 3.47 16.31 -18.91
C GLU A 203 4.24 16.30 -17.58
N CYS A 204 5.45 15.76 -17.59
CA CYS A 204 6.34 15.81 -16.43
C CYS A 204 6.65 17.26 -16.02
N ALA A 205 7.06 18.11 -16.97
CA ALA A 205 7.36 19.51 -16.69
C ALA A 205 6.14 20.23 -16.08
N SER A 206 4.95 20.01 -16.63
CA SER A 206 3.71 20.58 -16.10
C SER A 206 3.37 20.08 -14.69
N PHE A 207 3.62 18.82 -14.37
CA PHE A 207 3.38 18.29 -13.02
C PHE A 207 4.41 18.81 -12.02
N HIS A 208 5.69 18.83 -12.41
CA HIS A 208 6.79 19.22 -11.53
C HIS A 208 6.87 20.73 -11.29
N SER A 209 6.31 21.57 -12.16
CA SER A 209 6.24 23.03 -11.95
C SER A 209 5.18 23.45 -10.94
N GLN A 210 4.21 22.59 -10.62
CA GLN A 210 3.16 22.90 -9.66
C GLN A 210 3.70 22.86 -8.22
N PRO A 211 3.26 23.78 -7.33
CA PRO A 211 3.59 23.72 -5.91
C PRO A 211 3.15 22.39 -5.29
N LYS A 212 4.02 21.78 -4.51
CA LYS A 212 3.77 20.49 -3.86
C LYS A 212 3.80 20.66 -2.36
N ALA A 213 2.77 20.18 -1.67
CA ALA A 213 2.67 20.27 -0.22
C ALA A 213 2.52 18.86 0.37
N CYS A 214 3.54 18.42 1.11
CA CYS A 214 3.46 17.27 2.00
C CYS A 214 4.09 17.63 3.35
N PRO A 215 3.27 17.92 4.39
CA PRO A 215 3.75 18.51 5.64
C PRO A 215 4.58 17.60 6.57
N ALA A 216 5.00 16.41 6.14
CA ALA A 216 5.71 15.46 7.01
C ALA A 216 6.88 14.72 6.36
N ALA A 217 7.42 15.21 5.24
CA ALA A 217 8.69 14.69 4.71
C ALA A 217 9.88 15.25 5.51
N SER A 218 9.86 15.12 6.84
CA SER A 218 11.06 15.40 7.64
C SER A 218 12.14 14.42 7.20
N ALA A 219 13.25 14.97 6.74
CA ALA A 219 14.46 14.27 6.31
C ALA A 219 15.17 13.48 7.44
N THR A 220 14.50 13.27 8.56
CA THR A 220 14.95 12.41 9.66
C THR A 220 14.69 10.96 9.30
N HIS A 221 15.77 10.24 9.03
CA HIS A 221 15.76 8.78 8.88
C HIS A 221 15.05 8.14 10.08
N VAL A 222 13.87 7.57 9.89
CA VAL A 222 13.16 6.85 10.94
C VAL A 222 13.90 5.53 11.18
N ALA A 223 14.33 5.29 12.43
CA ALA A 223 14.93 4.01 12.78
C ALA A 223 13.86 2.92 12.75
N CYS A 224 14.11 1.84 12.00
CA CYS A 224 13.17 0.71 11.95
C CYS A 224 13.12 0.01 13.32
N PRO A 225 11.92 -0.33 13.82
CA PRO A 225 11.80 -1.04 15.09
C PRO A 225 12.52 -2.40 15.01
N ALA A 226 13.32 -2.70 16.03
CA ALA A 226 14.07 -3.95 16.12
C ALA A 226 13.10 -5.13 16.36
N GLY A 227 13.19 -6.19 15.54
CA GLY A 227 12.62 -7.50 15.88
C GLY A 227 11.25 -7.88 15.29
N ALA A 228 10.74 -7.21 14.26
CA ALA A 228 9.37 -7.46 13.76
C ALA A 228 9.27 -8.22 12.41
N ALA A 229 10.35 -8.86 11.94
CA ALA A 229 10.28 -9.72 10.76
C ALA A 229 9.60 -11.05 11.11
N ASN A 230 8.63 -11.48 10.30
CA ASN A 230 7.99 -12.80 10.44
C ASN A 230 9.04 -13.92 10.50
N ALA A 231 8.92 -14.91 11.39
CA ALA A 231 9.90 -16.00 11.54
C ALA A 231 9.96 -17.00 10.35
N ALA A 232 9.09 -16.83 9.34
CA ALA A 232 9.11 -17.63 8.13
C ALA A 232 10.37 -17.33 7.28
N ALA A 233 11.06 -18.36 6.80
CA ALA A 233 12.23 -18.22 5.94
C ALA A 233 11.89 -17.40 4.67
N ALA A 234 12.79 -16.50 4.27
CA ALA A 234 12.67 -15.82 3.00
C ALA A 234 12.70 -16.86 1.85
N PRO A 235 11.83 -16.75 0.83
CA PRO A 235 11.86 -17.66 -0.30
C PRO A 235 13.22 -17.60 -1.00
N ALA A 236 13.77 -18.77 -1.34
CA ALA A 236 15.12 -18.90 -1.91
C ALA A 236 15.26 -18.26 -3.31
N ASP A 237 14.16 -18.14 -4.06
CA ASP A 237 14.16 -17.65 -5.43
C ASP A 237 13.37 -16.34 -5.59
N ARG A 238 13.94 -15.39 -6.33
CA ARG A 238 13.34 -14.10 -6.72
C ARG A 238 12.33 -14.24 -7.87
N VAL A 239 11.49 -15.26 -7.84
CA VAL A 239 10.45 -15.42 -8.86
C VAL A 239 9.32 -14.45 -8.55
N VAL A 240 8.91 -13.66 -9.54
CA VAL A 240 7.66 -12.88 -9.49
C VAL A 240 6.54 -13.85 -9.15
N LYS A 241 6.07 -13.83 -7.91
CA LYS A 241 4.95 -14.65 -7.47
C LYS A 241 3.67 -14.06 -8.05
N ASP A 242 2.80 -14.94 -8.55
CA ASP A 242 1.48 -14.53 -9.01
C ASP A 242 0.54 -14.32 -7.81
N TYR A 243 0.48 -13.08 -7.36
CA TYR A 243 -0.43 -12.65 -6.31
C TYR A 243 -1.85 -12.39 -6.83
N SER A 244 -2.19 -12.77 -8.08
CA SER A 244 -3.59 -12.87 -8.54
C SER A 244 -4.42 -13.78 -7.62
N SER A 245 -3.77 -14.70 -6.89
CA SER A 245 -4.43 -15.49 -5.86
C SER A 245 -4.79 -14.70 -4.59
N TYR A 246 -4.12 -13.60 -4.26
CA TYR A 246 -4.57 -12.64 -3.26
C TYR A 246 -5.66 -11.73 -3.81
N VAL A 247 -5.63 -11.48 -5.13
CA VAL A 247 -6.79 -10.95 -5.87
C VAL A 247 -8.00 -11.89 -5.72
N THR A 248 -7.87 -13.19 -5.40
CA THR A 248 -9.03 -14.03 -5.05
C THR A 248 -9.84 -13.51 -3.86
N TYR A 249 -9.24 -12.76 -2.90
CA TYR A 249 -10.00 -12.08 -1.84
C TYR A 249 -10.58 -10.73 -2.29
N ALA A 250 -10.00 -10.11 -3.32
CA ALA A 250 -10.63 -8.99 -4.00
C ALA A 250 -11.84 -9.48 -4.82
N THR A 251 -11.71 -10.53 -5.63
CA THR A 251 -12.70 -11.01 -6.61
C THR A 251 -13.67 -12.05 -6.06
N LEU A 252 -13.78 -12.25 -4.75
CA LEU A 252 -14.70 -13.24 -4.16
C LEU A 252 -16.19 -12.83 -4.21
N HIS A 253 -16.51 -11.72 -4.87
CA HIS A 253 -17.88 -11.32 -5.19
C HIS A 253 -17.98 -10.86 -6.65
N GLU A 254 -17.95 -11.82 -7.57
CA GLU A 254 -18.85 -11.80 -8.74
C GLU A 254 -20.12 -12.60 -8.40
#